data_AF-A0A1T4KWT0-F1
#
_entry.id   AF-A0A1T4KWT0-F1
#
_cell.length_a   1.000
_cell.length_b   1.000
_cell.length_c   1.000
_cell.angle_alpha   90.00
_cell.angle_beta   90.00
_cell.angle_gamma   90.00
#
_symmetry.space_group_name_H-M   'P 1'
#
loop_
_entity.id
_entity.type
_entity.pdbx_description
1 polymer ?
#
loop_
_entity_poly.entity_id
_entity_poly.type
_entity_poly.pdbx_seq_one_letter_code
_entity_poly.pdbx_strand_id
1 'polypeptide(L)'
;MNTKKSIKLIGGFLVILFTLSSCWWIKGPKRTYRINDDSLFFTKMPPRTQSGADIIAFEIDGKPYVFPAKGSNKSHFFAPPTWVVSIYLEKGDQYYLYFTADRRRKRFNPTIFVFGGSFKWGDEVISIIQGGATFGSYESEEGQFSWTIDHIDSVKRQVAGTFSGEVTSIRDRTKTLKIENGFFDLLYSKL
;
A
#
# COMPACT_ATOMS: atom_id res chain seq x y z
N MET A 1 -32.44 22.34 49.81
CA MET A 1 -31.49 22.37 48.67
C MET A 1 -32.18 21.74 47.46
N ASN A 2 -32.29 22.46 46.34
CA ASN A 2 -33.33 22.27 45.32
C ASN A 2 -33.04 21.08 44.37
N THR A 3 -33.72 19.95 44.58
CA THR A 3 -33.58 18.66 43.85
C THR A 3 -33.87 18.72 42.36
N LYS A 4 -34.53 19.78 41.86
CA LYS A 4 -34.81 19.97 40.43
C LYS A 4 -33.60 20.40 39.59
N LYS A 5 -32.53 20.94 40.19
CA LYS A 5 -31.31 21.31 39.45
C LYS A 5 -30.39 20.12 39.18
N SER A 6 -30.37 19.12 40.06
CA SER A 6 -29.48 17.95 39.94
C SER A 6 -29.89 17.00 38.81
N ILE A 7 -31.19 16.85 38.54
CA ILE A 7 -31.71 15.93 37.51
C ILE A 7 -31.40 16.43 36.09
N LYS A 8 -31.39 17.76 35.88
CA LYS A 8 -30.99 18.35 34.57
C LYS A 8 -29.49 18.21 34.29
N LEU A 9 -28.64 18.26 35.32
CA LEU A 9 -27.20 18.08 35.15
C LEU A 9 -26.84 16.63 34.78
N ILE A 10 -27.51 15.65 35.41
CA ILE A 10 -27.25 14.22 35.16
C ILE A 10 -27.73 13.81 33.75
N GLY A 11 -28.91 14.31 33.31
CA GLY A 11 -29.42 14.04 31.97
C GLY A 11 -28.58 14.66 30.85
N GLY A 12 -28.03 15.86 31.05
CA GLY A 12 -27.13 16.50 30.10
C GLY A 12 -25.77 15.80 30.00
N PHE A 13 -25.24 15.30 31.12
CA PHE A 13 -23.93 14.63 31.16
C PHE A 13 -23.94 13.26 30.48
N LEU A 14 -25.04 12.50 30.57
CA LEU A 14 -25.21 11.20 29.91
C LEU A 14 -25.33 11.32 28.37
N VAL A 15 -25.91 12.39 27.84
CA VAL A 15 -25.99 12.64 26.38
C VAL A 15 -24.63 13.03 25.80
N ILE A 16 -23.78 13.71 26.58
CA ILE A 16 -22.40 14.06 26.17
C ILE A 16 -21.50 12.81 26.14
N LEU A 17 -21.67 11.88 27.08
CA LEU A 17 -20.92 10.60 27.09
C LEU A 17 -21.27 9.66 25.93
N PHE A 18 -22.54 9.61 25.48
CA PHE A 18 -22.93 8.80 24.33
C PHE A 18 -22.57 9.43 22.97
N THR A 19 -22.48 10.75 22.88
CA THR A 19 -22.05 11.45 21.66
C THR A 19 -20.52 11.48 21.50
N LEU A 20 -19.76 11.44 22.61
CA LEU A 20 -18.30 11.28 22.56
C LEU A 20 -17.86 9.85 22.24
N SER A 21 -18.65 8.85 22.67
CA SER A 21 -18.40 7.43 22.34
C SER A 21 -18.63 7.11 20.86
N SER A 22 -19.69 7.68 20.26
CA SER A 22 -20.04 7.44 18.86
C SER A 22 -19.09 8.11 17.85
N CYS A 23 -18.35 9.14 18.26
CA CYS A 23 -17.33 9.76 17.41
C CYS A 23 -16.00 8.98 17.40
N TRP A 24 -15.73 8.15 18.42
CA TRP A 24 -14.50 7.36 18.51
C TRP A 24 -14.61 6.01 17.78
N TRP A 25 -15.82 5.51 17.55
CA TRP A 25 -16.07 4.23 16.87
C TRP A 25 -16.23 4.33 15.34
N ILE A 26 -16.65 5.48 14.80
CA ILE A 26 -16.82 5.65 13.33
C ILE A 26 -15.47 5.93 12.64
N LYS A 27 -14.45 6.33 13.40
CA LYS A 27 -13.07 6.46 12.93
C LYS A 27 -12.18 5.67 13.85
N GLY A 28 -12.17 4.34 13.66
CA GLY A 28 -11.17 3.48 14.28
C GLY A 28 -9.76 4.11 14.17
N PRO A 29 -8.87 3.85 15.13
CA PRO A 29 -7.59 4.53 15.19
C PRO A 29 -6.88 4.41 13.84
N LYS A 30 -6.66 5.54 13.17
CA LYS A 30 -5.81 5.63 11.98
C LYS A 30 -4.44 5.08 12.41
N ARG A 31 -4.17 3.81 12.07
CA ARG A 31 -2.94 3.15 12.52
C ARG A 31 -1.77 3.94 11.98
N THR A 32 -1.04 4.45 12.95
CA THR A 32 -0.03 5.44 12.74
C THR A 32 1.29 4.65 12.74
N TYR A 33 1.61 3.97 11.63
CA TYR A 33 2.87 3.22 11.48
C TYR A 33 4.08 4.15 11.55
N ARG A 34 5.07 3.89 12.42
CA ARG A 34 6.41 4.50 12.34
C ARG A 34 7.26 3.55 11.50
N ILE A 35 7.27 3.81 10.21
CA ILE A 35 7.74 2.88 9.17
C ILE A 35 9.25 2.63 9.21
N ASN A 36 10.03 3.50 9.86
CA ASN A 36 11.49 3.46 9.78
C ASN A 36 12.17 2.70 10.93
N ASP A 37 11.45 2.33 11.99
CA ASP A 37 12.07 1.87 13.25
C ASP A 37 11.65 0.46 13.69
N ASP A 38 10.60 -0.13 13.11
CA ASP A 38 10.05 -1.41 13.57
C ASP A 38 10.23 -2.53 12.52
N SER A 39 11.14 -3.47 12.78
CA SER A 39 11.14 -4.80 12.11
C SER A 39 9.83 -5.57 12.33
N LEU A 40 9.03 -5.15 13.31
CA LEU A 40 7.66 -5.61 13.57
C LEU A 40 6.61 -5.02 12.62
N PHE A 41 7.01 -4.21 11.64
CA PHE A 41 6.08 -3.60 10.69
C PHE A 41 5.37 -4.66 9.82
N PHE A 42 6.12 -5.63 9.28
CA PHE A 42 5.56 -6.69 8.43
C PHE A 42 4.69 -7.69 9.21
N THR A 43 4.97 -7.92 10.49
CA THR A 43 4.15 -8.79 11.36
C THR A 43 2.84 -8.15 11.83
N LYS A 44 2.72 -6.82 11.73
CA LYS A 44 1.54 -6.05 12.17
C LYS A 44 0.68 -5.51 11.02
N MET A 45 0.99 -5.87 9.78
CA MET A 45 0.16 -5.50 8.64
C MET A 45 -1.26 -6.04 8.81
N PRO A 46 -2.30 -5.27 8.43
CA PRO A 46 -3.66 -5.79 8.44
C PRO A 46 -3.72 -7.07 7.59
N PRO A 47 -4.62 -8.02 7.92
CA PRO A 47 -4.86 -9.17 7.08
C PRO A 47 -5.11 -8.71 5.64
N ARG A 48 -4.44 -9.36 4.69
CA ARG A 48 -4.69 -9.18 3.25
C ARG A 48 -6.20 -9.23 3.05
N THR A 49 -6.82 -8.19 2.50
CA THR A 49 -8.28 -7.95 2.34
C THR A 49 -9.03 -7.11 3.39
N GLN A 50 -8.42 -6.65 4.49
CA GLN A 50 -9.10 -5.69 5.38
C GLN A 50 -8.94 -4.22 4.91
N SER A 51 -9.87 -3.80 4.04
CA SER A 51 -10.46 -2.45 3.94
C SER A 51 -9.80 -1.32 3.09
N GLY A 52 -8.93 -1.62 2.13
CA GLY A 52 -8.41 -0.56 1.24
C GLY A 52 -7.22 0.20 1.84
N ALA A 53 -6.31 -0.57 2.44
CA ALA A 53 -4.98 -0.09 2.73
C ALA A 53 -4.25 0.00 1.40
N ASP A 54 -4.47 1.09 0.66
CA ASP A 54 -3.79 1.50 -0.56
C ASP A 54 -2.28 1.54 -0.29
N ILE A 55 -1.59 0.39 -0.29
CA ILE A 55 -0.26 0.18 0.28
C ILE A 55 0.58 -0.79 -0.56
N ILE A 56 1.87 -0.48 -0.68
CA ILE A 56 2.91 -1.42 -1.08
C ILE A 56 4.06 -1.31 -0.07
N ALA A 57 4.66 -2.44 0.27
CA ALA A 57 5.76 -2.50 1.21
C ALA A 57 6.73 -3.62 0.87
N PHE A 58 8.00 -3.43 1.17
CA PHE A 58 9.07 -4.40 0.94
C PHE A 58 10.30 -4.03 1.75
N GLU A 59 11.27 -4.92 1.83
CA GLU A 59 12.57 -4.69 2.46
C GLU A 59 13.67 -4.69 1.41
N ILE A 60 14.68 -3.83 1.60
CA ILE A 60 15.96 -3.94 0.91
C ILE A 60 17.06 -3.92 1.95
N ASP A 61 17.90 -4.95 1.96
CA ASP A 61 19.00 -5.14 2.93
C ASP A 61 18.52 -4.96 4.39
N GLY A 62 17.36 -5.54 4.72
CA GLY A 62 16.71 -5.43 6.03
C GLY A 62 16.11 -4.06 6.36
N LYS A 63 16.11 -3.10 5.41
CA LYS A 63 15.49 -1.78 5.59
C LYS A 63 14.08 -1.74 4.99
N PRO A 64 13.06 -1.32 5.75
CA PRO A 64 11.69 -1.26 5.27
C PRO A 64 11.44 -0.08 4.32
N TYR A 65 10.70 -0.37 3.26
CA TYR A 65 10.12 0.59 2.31
C TYR A 65 8.62 0.40 2.29
N VAL A 66 7.88 1.48 2.46
CA VAL A 66 6.42 1.46 2.53
C VAL A 66 5.86 2.67 1.81
N PHE A 67 4.83 2.44 1.02
CA PHE A 67 4.14 3.46 0.25
C PHE A 67 2.64 3.24 0.42
N PRO A 68 1.84 4.27 0.74
CA PRO A 68 2.27 5.56 1.21
C PRO A 68 2.76 5.46 2.65
N ALA A 69 3.99 5.94 2.90
CA ALA A 69 4.45 6.13 4.26
C ALA A 69 3.73 7.33 4.88
N LYS A 70 2.61 7.08 5.57
CA LYS A 70 1.97 7.93 6.59
C LYS A 70 2.14 9.47 6.40
N GLY A 71 1.08 10.14 5.97
CA GLY A 71 1.02 11.62 5.92
C GLY A 71 0.95 12.22 4.51
N SER A 72 0.89 11.40 3.46
CA SER A 72 0.30 11.85 2.20
C SER A 72 -1.19 12.06 2.44
N ASN A 73 -1.52 13.28 2.86
CA ASN A 73 -2.86 13.82 2.69
C ASN A 73 -3.35 13.38 1.31
N LYS A 74 -4.54 12.78 1.25
CA LYS A 74 -5.39 12.94 0.09
C LYS A 74 -5.69 14.44 0.02
N SER A 75 -4.74 15.26 -0.43
CA SER A 75 -4.98 16.67 -0.63
C SER A 75 -5.96 16.72 -1.79
N HIS A 76 -7.21 17.03 -1.46
CA HIS A 76 -8.27 17.32 -2.40
C HIS A 76 -7.95 18.52 -3.32
N PHE A 77 -6.73 19.08 -3.26
CA PHE A 77 -6.23 20.15 -4.11
C PHE A 77 -4.77 19.86 -4.53
N PHE A 78 -4.58 19.60 -5.82
CA PHE A 78 -3.37 19.86 -6.62
C PHE A 78 -1.98 19.46 -6.07
N ALA A 79 -1.81 18.20 -5.66
CA ALA A 79 -0.51 17.55 -5.76
C ALA A 79 -0.69 16.27 -6.60
N PRO A 80 0.03 16.08 -7.72
CA PRO A 80 -0.04 14.82 -8.45
C PRO A 80 0.30 13.70 -7.46
N PRO A 81 -0.44 12.58 -7.49
CA PRO A 81 -0.22 11.53 -6.53
C PRO A 81 1.25 11.13 -6.64
N THR A 82 1.96 11.04 -5.50
CA THR A 82 3.39 10.68 -5.49
C THR A 82 3.64 9.23 -5.90
N TRP A 83 2.63 8.61 -6.49
CA TRP A 83 2.55 7.24 -6.91
C TRP A 83 1.29 7.01 -7.78
N VAL A 84 1.31 5.99 -8.63
CA VAL A 84 0.22 5.62 -9.54
C VAL A 84 0.09 4.11 -9.55
N VAL A 85 -1.15 3.61 -9.53
CA VAL A 85 -1.47 2.19 -9.73
C VAL A 85 -2.50 2.06 -10.83
N SER A 86 -2.21 1.22 -11.82
CA SER A 86 -3.10 0.96 -12.94
C SER A 86 -3.14 -0.53 -13.26
N ILE A 87 -4.32 -1.03 -13.63
CA ILE A 87 -4.46 -2.29 -14.36
C ILE A 87 -5.08 -1.96 -15.71
N TYR A 88 -4.44 -2.40 -16.78
CA TYR A 88 -4.95 -2.24 -18.14
C TYR A 88 -4.80 -3.52 -18.95
N LEU A 89 -5.60 -3.62 -20.01
CA LEU A 89 -5.52 -4.74 -20.94
C LEU A 89 -4.35 -4.53 -21.90
N GLU A 90 -3.40 -5.46 -21.94
CA GLU A 90 -2.29 -5.44 -22.91
C GLU A 90 -2.74 -6.01 -24.26
N LYS A 91 -3.17 -7.28 -24.26
CA LYS A 91 -3.55 -8.01 -25.48
C LYS A 91 -4.38 -9.24 -25.14
N GLY A 92 -5.50 -9.43 -25.85
CA GLY A 92 -6.34 -10.62 -25.66
C GLY A 92 -6.93 -10.67 -24.25
N ASP A 93 -6.51 -11.67 -23.47
CA ASP A 93 -6.88 -11.91 -22.06
C ASP A 93 -5.75 -11.52 -21.07
N GLN A 94 -4.69 -10.89 -21.56
CA GLN A 94 -3.54 -10.47 -20.78
C GLN A 94 -3.71 -9.05 -20.25
N TYR A 95 -3.58 -8.92 -18.94
CA TYR A 95 -3.59 -7.67 -18.20
C TYR A 95 -2.18 -7.31 -17.76
N TYR A 96 -1.93 -6.03 -17.55
CA TYR A 96 -0.70 -5.53 -16.96
C TYR A 96 -1.02 -4.74 -15.69
N LEU A 97 -0.37 -5.11 -14.58
CA LEU A 97 -0.35 -4.33 -13.36
C LEU A 97 0.86 -3.40 -13.41
N TYR A 98 0.60 -2.11 -13.21
CA TYR A 98 1.64 -1.09 -13.11
C TYR A 98 1.53 -0.35 -11.79
N PHE A 99 2.65 -0.25 -11.08
CA PHE A 99 2.84 0.56 -9.89
C PHE A 99 4.06 1.47 -10.10
N THR A 100 3.94 2.74 -9.74
CA THR A 100 5.09 3.63 -9.58
C THR A 100 4.93 4.47 -8.34
N ALA A 101 6.02 4.77 -7.64
CA ALA A 101 6.08 5.74 -6.56
C ALA A 101 7.34 6.59 -6.69
N ASP A 102 7.17 7.91 -6.82
CA ASP A 102 8.26 8.86 -6.89
C ASP A 102 8.41 9.60 -5.55
N ARG A 103 9.52 9.31 -4.86
CA ARG A 103 9.92 9.99 -3.62
C ARG A 103 11.21 10.78 -3.76
N ARG A 104 11.72 11.05 -4.96
CA ARG A 104 13.01 11.75 -5.16
C ARG A 104 13.15 13.08 -4.41
N ARG A 105 12.02 13.74 -4.10
CA ARG A 105 11.95 15.01 -3.36
C ARG A 105 11.58 14.88 -1.87
N LYS A 106 11.54 13.67 -1.31
CA LYS A 106 11.14 13.42 0.08
C LYS A 106 12.36 13.29 0.99
N ARG A 107 12.26 13.82 2.20
CA ARG A 107 13.34 13.79 3.22
C ARG A 107 13.76 12.36 3.60
N PHE A 108 12.83 11.41 3.57
CA PHE A 108 13.06 10.02 3.92
C PHE A 108 12.89 9.14 2.69
N ASN A 109 13.83 8.24 2.44
CA ASN A 109 13.89 7.31 1.31
C ASN A 109 13.67 8.01 -0.06
N PRO A 110 14.58 8.94 -0.46
CA PRO A 110 14.45 9.69 -1.71
C PRO A 110 14.75 8.83 -2.93
N THR A 111 13.80 7.98 -3.31
CA THR A 111 13.95 7.01 -4.40
C THR A 111 12.71 6.97 -5.28
N ILE A 112 12.85 6.43 -6.49
CA ILE A 112 11.72 6.00 -7.31
C ILE A 112 11.62 4.48 -7.20
N PHE A 113 10.41 3.98 -7.01
CA PHE A 113 10.13 2.55 -7.09
C PHE A 113 9.08 2.32 -8.16
N VAL A 114 9.37 1.44 -9.12
CA VAL A 114 8.40 0.98 -10.12
C VAL A 114 8.32 -0.52 -9.99
N PHE A 115 7.11 -1.05 -10.02
CA PHE A 115 6.83 -2.48 -10.06
C PHE A 115 5.75 -2.72 -11.10
N GLY A 116 5.88 -3.79 -11.88
CA GLY A 116 4.80 -4.18 -12.77
C GLY A 116 5.00 -5.54 -13.37
N GLY A 117 3.94 -6.06 -13.96
CA GLY A 117 3.97 -7.37 -14.58
C GLY A 117 2.68 -7.72 -15.32
N SER A 118 2.83 -8.62 -16.28
CA SER A 118 1.74 -9.14 -17.08
C SER A 118 1.16 -10.40 -16.43
N PHE A 119 -0.16 -10.51 -16.43
CA PHE A 119 -0.89 -11.64 -15.88
C PHE A 119 -2.15 -11.93 -16.70
N LYS A 120 -2.61 -13.17 -16.65
CA LYS A 120 -3.95 -13.55 -17.12
C LYS A 120 -4.88 -13.66 -15.93
N TRP A 121 -6.11 -13.24 -16.13
CA TRP A 121 -7.14 -13.28 -15.09
C TRP A 121 -8.46 -13.70 -15.72
N GLY A 122 -8.94 -14.88 -15.30
CA GLY A 122 -10.23 -15.46 -15.69
C GLY A 122 -11.09 -15.77 -14.46
N ASP A 123 -12.05 -16.69 -14.62
CA ASP A 123 -12.94 -17.19 -13.56
C ASP A 123 -12.14 -17.89 -12.45
N GLU A 124 -11.52 -17.09 -11.58
CA GLU A 124 -10.74 -17.48 -10.38
C GLU A 124 -9.30 -17.95 -10.60
N VAL A 125 -8.86 -18.13 -11.85
CA VAL A 125 -7.45 -18.46 -12.15
C VAL A 125 -6.66 -17.19 -12.47
N ILE A 126 -5.57 -16.99 -11.73
CA ILE A 126 -4.58 -15.95 -12.01
C ILE A 126 -3.26 -16.61 -12.39
N SER A 127 -2.77 -16.30 -13.58
CA SER A 127 -1.50 -16.82 -14.09
C SER A 127 -0.53 -15.68 -14.34
N ILE A 128 0.60 -15.70 -13.64
CA ILE A 128 1.68 -14.73 -13.80
C ILE A 128 2.48 -15.07 -15.06
N ILE A 129 2.73 -14.07 -15.90
CA ILE A 129 3.51 -14.25 -17.14
C ILE A 129 4.94 -13.78 -16.91
N GLN A 130 5.08 -12.51 -16.54
CA GLN A 130 6.37 -11.86 -16.32
C GLN A 130 6.18 -10.66 -15.40
N GLY A 131 7.26 -10.18 -14.83
CA GLY A 131 7.26 -8.94 -14.07
C GLY A 131 8.65 -8.46 -13.78
N GLY A 132 8.73 -7.26 -13.23
CA GLY A 132 9.99 -6.66 -12.85
C GLY A 132 9.78 -5.47 -11.92
N ALA A 133 10.90 -4.99 -11.39
CA ALA A 133 10.93 -3.81 -10.56
C ALA A 133 12.15 -2.94 -10.88
N THR A 134 11.99 -1.64 -10.64
CA THR A 134 13.11 -0.70 -10.59
C THR A 134 13.10 0.00 -9.25
N PHE A 135 14.29 0.21 -8.69
CA PHE A 135 14.49 0.93 -7.45
C PHE A 135 15.64 1.91 -7.62
N GLY A 136 15.33 3.20 -7.80
CA GLY A 136 16.33 4.22 -8.10
C GLY A 136 17.06 3.93 -9.42
N SER A 137 18.35 3.60 -9.35
CA SER A 137 19.18 3.20 -10.50
C SER A 137 19.47 1.69 -10.54
N TYR A 138 18.60 0.90 -9.94
CA TYR A 138 18.64 -0.56 -9.97
C TYR A 138 17.41 -1.09 -10.72
N GLU A 139 17.59 -2.15 -11.49
CA GLU A 139 16.54 -2.82 -12.27
C GLU A 139 16.63 -4.34 -12.09
N SER A 140 15.48 -5.01 -12.05
CA SER A 140 15.45 -6.47 -12.04
C SER A 140 15.82 -7.02 -13.41
N GLU A 141 16.65 -8.05 -13.44
CA GLU A 141 16.89 -8.82 -14.66
C GLU A 141 15.76 -9.84 -14.88
N GLU A 142 15.66 -10.33 -16.12
CA GLU A 142 14.65 -11.34 -16.47
C GLU A 142 14.81 -12.59 -15.59
N GLY A 143 13.71 -13.05 -15.00
CA GLY A 143 13.70 -14.22 -14.12
C GLY A 143 14.21 -13.99 -12.68
N GLN A 144 14.79 -12.82 -12.37
CA GLN A 144 15.25 -12.50 -11.00
C GLN A 144 14.18 -11.88 -10.11
N PHE A 145 13.00 -11.60 -10.67
CA PHE A 145 11.89 -11.00 -9.95
C PHE A 145 10.67 -11.90 -10.03
N SER A 146 10.11 -12.24 -8.86
CA SER A 146 8.95 -13.10 -8.70
C SER A 146 7.83 -12.32 -8.03
N TRP A 147 6.61 -12.54 -8.48
CA TRP A 147 5.43 -11.91 -7.90
C TRP A 147 4.21 -12.81 -8.05
N THR A 148 3.22 -12.58 -7.22
CA THR A 148 1.95 -13.29 -7.20
C THR A 148 0.81 -12.31 -7.00
N ILE A 149 -0.37 -12.67 -7.46
CA ILE A 149 -1.62 -11.98 -7.10
C ILE A 149 -2.44 -12.98 -6.30
N ASP A 150 -2.67 -12.66 -5.03
CA ASP A 150 -3.46 -13.47 -4.10
C ASP A 150 -4.96 -13.16 -4.22
N HIS A 151 -5.31 -11.94 -4.65
CA HIS A 151 -6.69 -11.47 -4.69
C HIS A 151 -6.90 -10.38 -5.76
N ILE A 152 -8.00 -10.48 -6.51
CA ILE A 152 -8.52 -9.43 -7.39
C ILE A 152 -10.02 -9.29 -7.13
N ASP A 153 -10.45 -8.07 -6.80
CA ASP A 153 -11.86 -7.69 -6.74
C ASP A 153 -12.12 -6.60 -7.78
N SER A 154 -12.75 -6.99 -8.88
CA SER A 154 -12.99 -6.11 -10.02
C SER A 154 -14.07 -5.06 -9.78
N VAL A 155 -14.99 -5.34 -8.85
CA VAL A 155 -16.07 -4.45 -8.46
C VAL A 155 -15.51 -3.35 -7.55
N LYS A 156 -14.67 -3.72 -6.58
CA LYS A 156 -13.98 -2.78 -5.68
C LYS A 156 -12.72 -2.16 -6.29
N ARG A 157 -12.27 -2.67 -7.44
CA ARG A 157 -11.00 -2.31 -8.11
C ARG A 157 -9.81 -2.47 -7.19
N GLN A 158 -9.72 -3.64 -6.56
CA GLN A 158 -8.68 -3.98 -5.61
C GLN A 158 -7.83 -5.13 -6.15
N VAL A 159 -6.51 -5.03 -5.97
CA VAL A 159 -5.55 -6.08 -6.30
C VAL A 159 -4.58 -6.24 -5.13
N ALA A 160 -4.33 -7.47 -4.69
CA ALA A 160 -3.38 -7.75 -3.63
C ALA A 160 -2.52 -8.95 -3.94
N GLY A 161 -1.30 -8.96 -3.43
CA GLY A 161 -0.35 -10.03 -3.67
C GLY A 161 1.01 -9.77 -3.04
N THR A 162 1.99 -10.56 -3.46
CA THR A 162 3.35 -10.51 -2.92
C THR A 162 4.39 -10.48 -4.02
N PHE A 163 5.59 -10.03 -3.68
CA PHE A 163 6.74 -10.04 -4.58
C PHE A 163 8.05 -10.14 -3.82
N SER A 164 9.07 -10.59 -4.53
CA SER A 164 10.45 -10.65 -4.06
C SER A 164 11.38 -10.81 -5.25
N GLY A 165 12.63 -10.44 -5.11
CA GLY A 165 13.60 -10.64 -6.17
C GLY A 165 14.85 -9.82 -5.97
N GLU A 166 15.62 -9.72 -7.04
CA GLU A 166 16.86 -8.97 -7.06
C GLU A 166 16.77 -7.83 -8.07
N VAL A 167 17.41 -6.71 -7.74
CA VAL A 167 17.59 -5.58 -8.66
C VAL A 167 19.08 -5.23 -8.72
N THR A 168 19.61 -5.14 -9.94
CA THR A 168 21.03 -4.92 -10.21
C THR A 168 21.24 -3.49 -10.68
N SER A 169 22.33 -2.85 -10.24
CA SER A 169 22.64 -1.47 -10.59
C SER A 169 22.89 -1.34 -12.09
N ILE A 170 22.19 -0.39 -12.72
CA ILE A 170 22.32 -0.07 -14.14
C ILE A 170 23.74 0.41 -14.48
N ARG A 171 24.44 1.04 -13.52
CA ARG A 171 25.79 1.60 -13.70
C ARG A 171 26.92 0.63 -13.37
N ASP A 172 26.64 -0.35 -12.53
CA ASP A 172 27.63 -1.28 -11.97
C ASP A 172 26.94 -2.61 -11.71
N ARG A 173 27.07 -3.52 -12.67
CA ARG A 173 26.37 -4.82 -12.66
C ARG A 173 26.86 -5.77 -11.56
N THR A 174 27.91 -5.40 -10.81
CA THR A 174 28.36 -6.18 -9.64
C THR A 174 27.58 -5.86 -8.37
N LYS A 175 26.78 -4.78 -8.38
CA LYS A 175 25.98 -4.35 -7.24
C LYS A 175 24.54 -4.77 -7.41
N THR A 176 24.11 -5.68 -6.55
CA THR A 176 22.74 -6.20 -6.48
C THR A 176 22.13 -5.85 -5.13
N LEU A 177 20.86 -5.46 -5.15
CA LEU A 177 20.03 -5.28 -3.96
C LEU A 177 18.96 -6.36 -3.94
N LYS A 178 18.71 -6.92 -2.77
CA LYS A 178 17.67 -7.93 -2.59
C LYS A 178 16.39 -7.27 -2.10
N ILE A 179 15.30 -7.48 -2.82
CA ILE A 179 13.94 -7.12 -2.42
C ILE A 179 13.31 -8.33 -1.71
N GLU A 180 13.01 -8.15 -0.43
CA GLU A 180 12.42 -9.19 0.42
C GLU A 180 11.06 -8.74 0.98
N ASN A 181 10.24 -9.70 1.39
CA ASN A 181 8.97 -9.46 2.08
C ASN A 181 8.04 -8.46 1.36
N GLY A 182 8.07 -8.46 0.03
CA GLY A 182 7.28 -7.57 -0.80
C GLY A 182 5.80 -7.94 -0.75
N PHE A 183 4.96 -6.94 -0.53
CA PHE A 183 3.52 -7.05 -0.40
C PHE A 183 2.86 -5.83 -1.02
N PHE A 184 1.72 -6.04 -1.68
CA PHE A 184 0.86 -4.96 -2.15
C PHE A 184 -0.61 -5.27 -1.90
N ASP A 185 -1.38 -4.22 -1.59
CA ASP A 185 -2.84 -4.18 -1.53
C ASP A 185 -3.24 -2.82 -2.06
N LEU A 186 -3.72 -2.77 -3.31
CA LEU A 186 -3.79 -1.53 -4.07
C LEU A 186 -5.19 -1.35 -4.63
N LEU A 187 -5.64 -0.10 -4.64
CA LEU A 187 -6.77 0.31 -5.46
C LEU A 187 -6.25 0.72 -6.83
N TYR A 188 -6.79 0.12 -7.90
CA TYR A 188 -6.34 0.41 -9.27
C TYR A 188 -7.38 1.22 -10.04
N SER A 189 -6.90 2.10 -10.93
CA SER A 189 -7.74 2.63 -12.00
C SER A 189 -7.76 1.65 -13.17
N LYS A 190 -8.92 1.55 -13.83
CA LYS A 190 -9.00 0.98 -15.17
C LYS A 190 -8.59 2.07 -16.15
N LEU A 191 -7.52 1.83 -16.92
CA LEU A 191 -7.16 2.65 -18.08
C LEU A 191 -7.75 2.04 -19.34
#